data_AF-A0A836KSZ6-F1
#
_entry.id   AF-A0A836KSZ6-F1
#
_cell.length_a   1.000
_cell.length_b   1.000
_cell.length_c   1.000
_cell.angle_alpha   90.00
_cell.angle_beta   90.00
_cell.angle_gamma   90.00
#
_symmetry.space_group_name_H-M   'P 1'
#
loop_
_entity.id
_entity.type
_entity.pdbx_description
1 polymer ?
#
loop_
_entity_poly.entity_id
_entity_poly.type
_entity_poly.pdbx_seq_one_letter_code
_entity_poly.pdbx_strand_id
1 'polypeptide(L)'
;MTAYRDYEFDRRVNDVRRLQSALTHFDRAVTQGMVAMKEVASAFEAVGQAFTELTLTNNNPVPEAGDVEELNAYPTEADVQYMSQQAATSRSHSASESLRNVGAAAVEYAGSVASTRMPDEANSQVRRLAKLFAEEARRINEGPPFQSYNAGIHRDVVTRLLPVSEHLKCIGEYRHKRTEALERYNKYKAEVEKVERRYTRKGKPFCDSKSHRKYTQKRDEAWREYTKRRDKFNNTFSLLMEVNDHAAAQIIHRYLSLNHEYLQQLVTSMDRVLPAMAEVYPLNTEYNSLQNTLILEAVANAKAPFADHSKMRSGQTVPGHGDPEDGGEHEDDDEAVDADDDAQQDSLTPISSDDPKNAGSNSRLEEPVDYETLLETSAALEPAEMPHEPARADAHPAAETGEDHEHAATQPQRLGV
;
A
#
# COMPACT_ATOMS: atom_id res chain seq x y z
N MET A 1 7.48 -52.27 19.38
CA MET A 1 6.18 -51.99 18.73
C MET A 1 6.20 -50.55 18.29
N THR A 2 6.29 -50.30 16.99
CA THR A 2 6.16 -48.94 16.45
C THR A 2 4.73 -48.45 16.68
N ALA A 3 4.57 -47.24 17.20
CA ALA A 3 3.25 -46.65 17.35
C ALA A 3 2.61 -46.48 15.96
N TYR A 4 1.35 -46.85 15.81
CA TYR A 4 0.60 -46.61 14.58
C TYR A 4 0.56 -45.10 14.31
N ARG A 5 1.16 -44.69 13.19
CA ARG A 5 1.15 -43.29 12.74
C ARG A 5 0.11 -43.11 11.65
N ASP A 6 -0.83 -42.20 11.87
CA ASP A 6 -1.91 -41.88 10.93
C ASP A 6 -1.45 -40.74 10.00
N TYR A 7 -0.75 -41.11 8.92
CA TYR A 7 -0.21 -40.15 7.96
C TYR A 7 -1.28 -39.30 7.26
N GLU A 8 -2.48 -39.84 7.07
CA GLU A 8 -3.59 -39.12 6.45
C GLU A 8 -4.10 -38.02 7.37
N PHE A 9 -4.20 -38.30 8.67
CA PHE A 9 -4.54 -37.27 9.65
C PHE A 9 -3.47 -36.17 9.73
N ASP A 10 -2.19 -36.52 9.79
CA ASP A 10 -1.09 -35.55 9.83
C ASP A 10 -1.14 -34.62 8.61
N ARG A 11 -1.40 -35.18 7.42
CA ARG A 11 -1.60 -34.42 6.18
C ARG A 11 -2.79 -33.45 6.30
N ARG A 12 -3.97 -33.92 6.72
CA ARG A 12 -5.17 -33.08 6.86
C ARG A 12 -4.97 -31.94 7.86
N VAL A 13 -4.27 -32.20 8.97
CA VAL A 13 -3.93 -31.15 9.96
C VAL A 13 -3.03 -30.09 9.34
N ASN A 14 -2.04 -30.50 8.53
CA ASN A 14 -1.19 -29.56 7.80
C ASN A 14 -1.98 -28.75 6.76
N ASP A 15 -2.92 -29.37 6.06
CA ASP A 15 -3.80 -28.67 5.10
C ASP A 15 -4.68 -27.63 5.80
N VAL A 16 -5.26 -27.96 6.96
CA VAL A 16 -6.02 -27.01 7.81
C VAL A 16 -5.15 -25.83 8.26
N ARG A 17 -3.91 -26.09 8.70
CA ARG A 17 -2.98 -25.02 9.13
C ARG A 17 -2.61 -24.11 7.96
N ARG A 18 -2.34 -24.68 6.79
CA ARG A 18 -2.07 -23.92 5.56
C ARG A 18 -3.24 -23.04 5.16
N LEU A 19 -4.46 -23.58 5.20
CA LEU A 19 -5.66 -22.82 4.90
C LEU A 19 -5.86 -21.67 5.89
N GLN A 20 -5.67 -21.90 7.20
CA GLN A 20 -5.75 -20.85 8.21
C GLN A 20 -4.75 -19.72 7.94
N SER A 21 -3.49 -20.07 7.64
CA SER A 21 -2.46 -19.09 7.29
C SER A 21 -2.80 -18.31 6.02
N ALA A 22 -3.31 -19.00 4.99
CA ALA A 22 -3.73 -18.37 3.75
C ALA A 22 -4.89 -17.37 3.94
N LEU A 23 -5.86 -17.69 4.80
CA LEU A 23 -6.96 -16.76 5.12
C LEU A 23 -6.46 -15.51 5.83
N THR A 24 -5.58 -15.64 6.82
CA THR A 24 -5.00 -14.47 7.52
C THR A 24 -4.19 -13.61 6.55
N HIS A 25 -3.42 -14.24 5.67
CA HIS A 25 -2.67 -13.52 4.64
C HIS A 25 -3.60 -12.79 3.66
N PHE A 26 -4.67 -13.46 3.21
CA PHE A 26 -5.65 -12.88 2.31
C PHE A 26 -6.36 -11.67 2.93
N ASP A 27 -6.84 -11.79 4.17
CA ASP A 27 -7.50 -10.70 4.89
C ASP A 27 -6.60 -9.46 5.03
N ARG A 28 -5.33 -9.68 5.39
CA ARG A 28 -4.31 -8.62 5.43
C ARG A 28 -4.08 -7.99 4.06
N ALA A 29 -3.95 -8.80 3.01
CA ALA A 29 -3.72 -8.31 1.65
C ALA A 29 -4.90 -7.49 1.12
N VAL A 30 -6.15 -7.92 1.39
CA VAL A 30 -7.37 -7.17 1.03
C VAL A 30 -7.38 -5.82 1.74
N THR A 31 -7.12 -5.81 3.06
CA THR A 31 -7.07 -4.57 3.85
C THR A 31 -5.99 -3.61 3.31
N GLN A 32 -4.80 -4.11 3.01
CA GLN A 32 -3.73 -3.31 2.40
C GLN A 32 -4.13 -2.78 1.02
N GLY A 33 -4.81 -3.58 0.20
CA GLY A 33 -5.33 -3.14 -1.11
C GLY A 33 -6.35 -2.02 -0.98
N MET A 34 -7.23 -2.06 0.02
CA MET A 34 -8.19 -1.00 0.30
C MET A 34 -7.49 0.31 0.70
N VAL A 35 -6.48 0.23 1.57
CA VAL A 35 -5.66 1.39 1.97
C VAL A 35 -4.96 1.99 0.76
N ALA A 36 -4.32 1.17 -0.08
CA ALA A 36 -3.65 1.64 -1.28
C ALA A 36 -4.62 2.35 -2.25
N MET A 37 -5.84 1.81 -2.46
CA MET A 37 -6.86 2.47 -3.29
C MET A 37 -7.28 3.83 -2.72
N LYS A 38 -7.35 3.96 -1.39
CA LYS A 38 -7.65 5.21 -0.69
C LYS A 38 -6.51 6.22 -0.80
N GLU A 39 -5.27 5.76 -0.68
CA GLU A 39 -4.06 6.58 -0.84
C GLU A 39 -3.96 7.14 -2.27
N VAL A 40 -4.18 6.31 -3.28
CA VAL A 40 -4.19 6.75 -4.68
C VAL A 40 -5.22 7.86 -4.87
N ALA A 41 -6.46 7.66 -4.43
CA ALA A 41 -7.50 8.68 -4.54
C ALA A 41 -7.17 9.96 -3.75
N SER A 42 -6.54 9.85 -2.59
CA SER A 42 -6.12 10.99 -1.78
C SER A 42 -4.97 11.75 -2.44
N ALA A 43 -4.04 11.07 -3.11
CA ALA A 43 -3.00 11.72 -3.89
C ALA A 43 -3.58 12.51 -5.07
N PHE A 44 -4.59 11.96 -5.77
CA PHE A 44 -5.31 12.71 -6.81
C PHE A 44 -5.96 13.99 -6.27
N GLU A 45 -6.58 13.92 -5.10
CA GLU A 45 -7.18 15.08 -4.45
C GLU A 45 -6.12 16.12 -4.07
N ALA A 46 -5.02 15.70 -3.46
CA ALA A 46 -3.92 16.59 -3.07
C ALA A 46 -3.32 17.33 -4.29
N VAL A 47 -3.14 16.63 -5.42
CA VAL A 47 -2.69 17.25 -6.67
C VAL A 47 -3.70 18.29 -7.15
N GLY A 48 -5.01 18.01 -7.08
CA GLY A 48 -6.04 18.97 -7.47
C GLY A 48 -6.10 20.21 -6.59
N GLN A 49 -5.90 20.04 -5.29
CA GLN A 49 -5.78 21.15 -4.34
C GLN A 49 -4.54 22.01 -4.64
N ALA A 50 -3.38 21.39 -4.83
CA ALA A 50 -2.15 22.09 -5.17
C ALA A 50 -2.28 22.89 -6.49
N PHE A 51 -2.90 22.32 -7.52
CA PHE A 51 -3.19 23.06 -8.76
C PHE A 51 -4.13 24.25 -8.52
N THR A 52 -5.12 24.09 -7.65
CA THR A 52 -6.02 25.19 -7.29
C THR A 52 -5.25 26.30 -6.60
N GLU A 53 -4.36 25.99 -5.66
CA GLU A 53 -3.53 26.99 -4.97
C GLU A 53 -2.56 27.72 -5.91
N LEU A 54 -1.86 26.99 -6.79
CA LEU A 54 -0.94 27.56 -7.77
C LEU A 54 -1.62 28.57 -8.71
N THR A 55 -2.90 28.37 -9.01
CA THR A 55 -3.67 29.24 -9.89
C THR A 55 -4.26 30.46 -9.16
N LEU A 56 -4.36 30.41 -7.83
CA LEU A 56 -4.80 31.53 -7.00
C LEU A 56 -3.66 32.53 -6.73
N THR A 57 -2.44 32.05 -6.47
CA THR A 57 -1.30 32.92 -6.12
C THR A 57 -0.85 33.84 -7.25
N ASN A 58 -1.08 33.46 -8.51
CA ASN A 58 -0.66 34.25 -9.68
C ASN A 58 -1.53 35.50 -9.95
N ASN A 59 -2.59 35.71 -9.16
CA ASN A 59 -3.59 36.75 -9.37
C ASN A 59 -3.85 37.61 -8.14
N ASN A 60 -2.95 37.65 -7.17
CA ASN A 60 -2.98 38.79 -6.26
C ASN A 60 -2.80 40.03 -7.14
N PRO A 61 -3.81 40.92 -7.23
CA PRO A 61 -3.59 42.19 -7.89
C PRO A 61 -2.40 42.79 -7.16
N VAL A 62 -1.33 43.11 -7.92
CA VAL A 62 -0.33 44.05 -7.41
C VAL A 62 -1.18 45.20 -6.86
N PRO A 63 -1.11 45.52 -5.56
CA PRO A 63 -1.92 46.57 -4.98
C PRO A 63 -1.83 47.74 -5.95
N GLU A 64 -2.96 48.09 -6.59
CA GLU A 64 -2.98 49.26 -7.46
C GLU A 64 -2.39 50.38 -6.60
N ALA A 65 -1.32 51.00 -7.10
CA ALA A 65 -0.59 52.05 -6.41
C ALA A 65 -1.45 53.34 -6.37
N GLY A 66 -2.68 53.22 -5.88
CA GLY A 66 -3.78 54.14 -6.12
C GLY A 66 -4.50 54.61 -4.86
N ASP A 67 -4.38 53.96 -3.70
CA ASP A 67 -5.00 54.46 -2.45
C ASP A 67 -4.28 53.97 -1.18
N VAL A 68 -2.96 53.89 -1.22
CA VAL A 68 -2.15 53.93 0.00
C VAL A 68 -1.76 55.38 0.17
N GLU A 69 -2.19 56.01 1.27
CA GLU A 69 -1.50 57.17 1.85
C GLU A 69 -0.01 56.98 1.62
N GLU A 70 0.57 57.89 0.83
CA GLU A 70 1.98 58.10 0.50
C GLU A 70 3.00 57.49 1.49
N LEU A 71 3.06 56.16 1.57
CA LEU A 71 4.18 55.43 2.14
C LEU A 71 5.21 55.46 1.05
N ASN A 72 5.98 56.56 1.05
CA ASN A 72 7.13 56.86 0.22
C ASN A 72 7.85 55.58 -0.22
N ALA A 73 7.46 55.05 -1.38
CA ALA A 73 8.21 54.05 -2.13
C ALA A 73 9.40 54.68 -2.85
N TYR A 74 9.50 56.02 -2.79
CA TYR A 74 10.77 56.69 -2.96
C TYR A 74 11.60 56.49 -1.70
N PRO A 75 12.83 55.93 -1.80
CA PRO A 75 13.78 56.00 -0.71
C PRO A 75 13.81 57.45 -0.22
N THR A 76 13.59 57.65 1.08
CA THR A 76 13.65 58.99 1.65
C THR A 76 15.02 59.59 1.36
N GLU A 77 15.16 60.91 1.40
CA GLU A 77 16.47 61.55 1.18
C GLU A 77 17.57 60.95 2.07
N ALA A 78 17.20 60.39 3.24
CA ALA A 78 18.05 59.60 4.11
C ALA A 78 18.46 58.22 3.54
N ASP A 79 17.56 57.48 2.89
CA ASP A 79 17.85 56.21 2.23
C ASP A 79 18.71 56.42 0.98
N VAL A 80 18.46 57.49 0.22
CA VAL A 80 19.30 57.91 -0.91
C VAL A 80 20.69 58.37 -0.42
N GLN A 81 20.76 59.05 0.73
CA GLN A 81 22.04 59.39 1.38
C GLN A 81 22.78 58.16 1.89
N TYR A 82 22.08 57.16 2.44
CA TYR A 82 22.69 55.92 2.92
C TYR A 82 23.22 55.07 1.77
N MET A 83 22.45 54.89 0.70
CA MET A 83 22.89 54.18 -0.50
C MET A 83 24.01 54.92 -1.24
N SER A 84 23.98 56.26 -1.28
CA SER A 84 25.08 57.05 -1.85
C SER A 84 26.34 57.03 -0.96
N GLN A 85 26.23 56.92 0.37
CA GLN A 85 27.37 56.70 1.28
C GLN A 85 27.98 55.30 1.12
N GLN A 86 27.17 54.26 0.91
CA GLN A 86 27.68 52.91 0.58
C GLN A 86 28.35 52.87 -0.80
N ALA A 87 27.78 53.56 -1.79
CA ALA A 87 28.39 53.67 -3.12
C ALA A 87 29.67 54.55 -3.11
N ALA A 88 29.75 55.53 -2.21
CA ALA A 88 30.94 56.38 -2.05
C ALA A 88 32.07 55.68 -1.27
N THR A 89 31.76 54.88 -0.26
CA THR A 89 32.77 54.08 0.47
C THR A 89 33.31 52.91 -0.36
N SER A 90 32.58 52.48 -1.40
CA SER A 90 33.03 51.46 -2.37
C SER A 90 33.77 52.04 -3.59
N ARG A 91 33.92 53.38 -3.67
CA ARG A 91 34.60 54.08 -4.77
C ARG A 91 35.91 54.71 -4.31
N SER A 92 36.84 53.89 -3.86
CA SER A 92 38.26 54.18 -4.05
C SER A 92 38.84 53.16 -5.04
N HIS A 93 38.56 53.41 -6.32
CA HIS A 93 39.53 53.38 -7.44
C HIS A 93 38.78 53.20 -8.77
N SER A 94 38.93 54.23 -9.63
CA SER A 94 38.81 54.22 -11.10
C SER A 94 37.65 53.45 -11.76
N ALA A 95 36.61 54.19 -12.20
CA ALA A 95 35.94 54.06 -13.51
C ALA A 95 34.61 54.82 -13.49
N SER A 96 34.69 56.15 -13.55
CA SER A 96 33.52 57.02 -13.74
C SER A 96 33.24 57.19 -15.23
N GLU A 97 32.26 56.46 -15.75
CA GLU A 97 31.34 56.88 -16.84
C GLU A 97 30.36 55.76 -17.26
N SER A 98 30.64 54.49 -16.96
CA SER A 98 29.81 53.34 -17.42
C SER A 98 28.55 53.01 -16.58
N LEU A 99 28.32 53.67 -15.44
CA LEU A 99 27.26 53.29 -14.48
C LEU A 99 25.91 54.01 -14.68
N ARG A 100 25.80 54.99 -15.58
CA ARG A 100 24.50 55.63 -15.92
C ARG A 100 23.62 54.79 -16.85
N ASN A 101 24.16 53.76 -17.50
CA ASN A 101 23.41 52.90 -18.44
C ASN A 101 22.78 51.65 -17.79
N VAL A 102 23.16 51.28 -16.57
CA VAL A 102 22.66 50.05 -15.91
C VAL A 102 21.22 50.24 -15.39
N GLY A 103 20.84 51.46 -15.03
CA GLY A 103 19.47 51.78 -14.56
C GLY A 103 18.40 51.68 -15.65
N ALA A 104 18.74 51.97 -16.91
CA ALA A 104 17.81 51.87 -18.03
C ALA A 104 17.57 50.41 -18.44
N ALA A 105 18.61 49.57 -18.43
CA ALA A 105 18.51 48.15 -18.75
C ALA A 105 17.68 47.36 -17.71
N ALA A 106 17.72 47.74 -16.44
CA ALA A 106 16.91 47.11 -15.39
C ALA A 106 15.40 47.41 -15.56
N VAL A 107 15.06 48.60 -16.06
CA VAL A 107 13.66 49.01 -16.32
C VAL A 107 13.10 48.31 -17.57
N GLU A 108 13.89 48.14 -18.62
CA GLU A 108 13.47 47.35 -19.80
C GLU A 108 13.35 45.85 -19.49
N TYR A 109 14.23 45.30 -18.64
CA TYR A 109 14.10 43.91 -18.19
C TYR A 109 12.83 43.70 -17.35
N ALA A 110 12.50 44.62 -16.44
CA ALA A 110 11.26 44.57 -15.64
C ALA A 110 9.99 44.71 -16.50
N GLY A 111 10.03 45.47 -17.60
CA GLY A 111 8.93 45.56 -18.57
C GLY A 111 8.76 44.30 -19.41
N SER A 112 9.84 43.57 -19.70
CA SER A 112 9.82 42.35 -20.51
C SER A 112 9.24 41.14 -19.77
N VAL A 113 9.46 41.02 -18.44
CA VAL A 113 8.81 39.97 -17.62
C VAL A 113 7.30 40.20 -17.45
N ALA A 114 6.81 41.44 -17.56
CA ALA A 114 5.39 41.76 -17.44
C ALA A 114 4.54 41.23 -18.62
N SER A 115 5.16 40.90 -19.76
CA SER A 115 4.48 40.40 -20.96
C SER A 115 4.35 38.87 -21.04
N THR A 116 4.55 38.17 -19.92
CA THR A 116 4.30 36.71 -19.82
C THR A 116 2.98 36.38 -19.11
N ARG A 117 2.22 37.42 -18.71
CA ARG A 117 0.94 37.23 -18.03
C ARG A 117 -0.08 36.69 -19.03
N MET A 118 -0.49 35.44 -18.84
CA MET A 118 -1.61 34.85 -19.56
C MET A 118 -2.83 35.79 -19.50
N PRO A 119 -3.63 35.90 -20.58
CA PRO A 119 -4.85 36.69 -20.56
C PRO A 119 -5.73 36.31 -19.37
N ASP A 120 -6.37 37.28 -18.72
CA ASP A 120 -7.20 37.04 -17.52
C ASP A 120 -8.28 35.97 -17.76
N GLU A 121 -8.81 35.92 -18.99
CA GLU A 121 -9.76 34.88 -19.43
C GLU A 121 -9.15 33.48 -19.34
N ALA A 122 -7.94 33.27 -19.88
CA ALA A 122 -7.25 31.99 -19.81
C ALA A 122 -6.93 31.59 -18.36
N ASN A 123 -6.49 32.54 -17.53
CA ASN A 123 -6.28 32.31 -16.10
C ASN A 123 -7.58 31.92 -15.36
N SER A 124 -8.74 32.46 -15.79
CA SER A 124 -10.04 32.09 -15.21
C SER A 124 -10.45 30.66 -15.61
N GLN A 125 -10.16 30.26 -16.85
CA GLN A 125 -10.46 28.93 -17.36
C GLN A 125 -9.59 27.86 -16.69
N VAL A 126 -8.28 28.12 -16.53
CA VAL A 126 -7.37 27.23 -15.81
C VAL A 126 -7.79 27.04 -14.36
N ARG A 127 -8.23 28.10 -13.68
CA ARG A 127 -8.81 28.02 -12.31
C ARG A 127 -10.06 27.15 -12.26
N ARG A 128 -10.95 27.31 -13.25
CA ARG A 128 -12.17 26.50 -13.35
C ARG A 128 -11.83 25.02 -13.53
N LEU A 129 -10.81 24.70 -14.35
CA LEU A 129 -10.34 23.33 -14.55
C LEU A 129 -9.68 22.73 -13.32
N ALA A 130 -8.79 23.48 -12.65
CA ALA A 130 -8.16 23.03 -11.41
C ALA A 130 -9.21 22.70 -10.34
N LYS A 131 -10.24 23.56 -10.23
CA LYS A 131 -11.38 23.33 -9.35
C LYS A 131 -12.18 22.09 -9.75
N LEU A 132 -12.51 21.93 -11.04
CA LEU A 132 -13.24 20.76 -11.54
C LEU A 132 -12.47 19.45 -11.27
N PHE A 133 -11.15 19.45 -11.49
CA PHE A 133 -10.29 18.32 -11.19
C PHE A 133 -10.27 17.99 -9.70
N ALA A 134 -10.12 18.99 -8.83
CA ALA A 134 -10.17 18.80 -7.38
C ALA A 134 -11.53 18.25 -6.92
N GLU A 135 -12.63 18.72 -7.50
CA GLU A 135 -13.99 18.24 -7.21
C GLU A 135 -14.19 16.78 -7.63
N GLU A 136 -13.75 16.40 -8.83
CA GLU A 136 -13.82 15.01 -9.31
C GLU A 136 -12.90 14.08 -8.50
N ALA A 137 -11.70 14.53 -8.15
CA ALA A 137 -10.78 13.76 -7.31
C ALA A 137 -11.36 13.52 -5.90
N ARG A 138 -11.93 14.57 -5.28
CA ARG A 138 -12.61 14.47 -3.99
C ARG A 138 -13.84 13.55 -4.06
N ARG A 139 -14.62 13.62 -5.15
CA ARG A 139 -15.77 12.73 -5.37
C ARG A 139 -15.35 11.27 -5.41
N ILE A 140 -14.22 10.95 -6.03
CA ILE A 140 -13.68 9.58 -6.01
C ILE A 140 -13.16 9.21 -4.63
N ASN A 141 -12.46 10.11 -3.95
CA ASN A 141 -11.82 9.83 -2.67
C ASN A 141 -12.81 9.64 -1.49
N GLU A 142 -13.77 10.55 -1.35
CA GLU A 142 -14.68 10.61 -0.20
C GLU A 142 -16.13 10.30 -0.58
N GLY A 143 -16.45 10.36 -1.86
CA GLY A 143 -17.82 10.27 -2.35
C GLY A 143 -18.35 8.84 -2.51
N PRO A 144 -19.53 8.72 -3.16
CA PRO A 144 -20.23 7.45 -3.33
C PRO A 144 -19.39 6.31 -3.94
N PRO A 145 -18.48 6.55 -4.91
CA PRO A 145 -17.66 5.47 -5.48
C PRO A 145 -16.79 4.74 -4.46
N PHE A 146 -16.01 5.45 -3.64
CA PHE A 146 -15.16 4.81 -2.62
C PHE A 146 -16.00 4.19 -1.50
N GLN A 147 -17.08 4.86 -1.07
CA GLN A 147 -17.97 4.29 -0.05
C GLN A 147 -18.60 2.98 -0.50
N SER A 148 -19.06 2.91 -1.76
CA SER A 148 -19.66 1.69 -2.34
C SER A 148 -18.62 0.58 -2.50
N TYR A 149 -17.40 0.92 -2.95
CA TYR A 149 -16.28 -0.01 -3.02
C TYR A 149 -15.93 -0.57 -1.64
N ASN A 150 -15.72 0.30 -0.64
CA ASN A 150 -15.35 -0.08 0.72
C ASN A 150 -16.40 -0.97 1.38
N ALA A 151 -17.68 -0.57 1.31
CA ALA A 151 -18.79 -1.37 1.81
C ALA A 151 -18.91 -2.72 1.08
N GLY A 152 -18.71 -2.72 -0.24
CA GLY A 152 -18.69 -3.93 -1.07
C GLY A 152 -17.59 -4.89 -0.65
N ILE A 153 -16.36 -4.42 -0.40
CA ILE A 153 -15.25 -5.29 0.04
C ILE A 153 -15.57 -5.90 1.40
N HIS A 154 -16.02 -5.13 2.38
CA HIS A 154 -16.36 -5.71 3.68
C HIS A 154 -17.49 -6.74 3.58
N ARG A 155 -18.58 -6.41 2.87
CA ARG A 155 -19.76 -7.28 2.75
C ARG A 155 -19.52 -8.52 1.89
N ASP A 156 -18.94 -8.35 0.71
CA ASP A 156 -18.86 -9.40 -0.30
C ASP A 156 -17.53 -10.15 -0.33
N VAL A 157 -16.49 -9.63 0.31
CA VAL A 157 -15.17 -10.28 0.40
C VAL A 157 -14.90 -10.74 1.83
N VAL A 158 -14.86 -9.81 2.80
CA VAL A 158 -14.48 -10.12 4.18
C VAL A 158 -15.54 -10.99 4.89
N THR A 159 -16.81 -10.60 4.87
CA THR A 159 -17.89 -11.38 5.51
C THR A 159 -18.02 -12.79 4.92
N ARG A 160 -17.68 -13.00 3.64
CA ARG A 160 -17.71 -14.33 3.01
C ARG A 160 -16.63 -15.28 3.52
N LEU A 161 -15.60 -14.79 4.20
CA LEU A 161 -14.59 -15.62 4.86
C LEU A 161 -15.09 -16.20 6.21
N LEU A 162 -16.18 -15.66 6.77
CA LEU A 162 -16.67 -16.05 8.10
C LEU A 162 -17.02 -17.55 8.18
N PRO A 163 -17.79 -18.14 7.25
CA PRO A 163 -18.12 -19.57 7.32
C PRO A 163 -16.87 -20.46 7.30
N VAL A 164 -15.86 -20.11 6.49
CA VAL A 164 -14.59 -20.86 6.44
C VAL A 164 -13.86 -20.77 7.79
N SER A 165 -13.82 -19.57 8.37
CA SER A 165 -13.19 -19.32 9.67
C SER A 165 -13.89 -20.05 10.82
N GLU A 166 -15.22 -20.12 10.79
CA GLU A 166 -16.02 -20.87 11.76
C GLU A 166 -15.75 -22.38 11.66
N HIS A 167 -15.74 -22.93 10.43
CA HIS A 167 -15.40 -24.33 10.22
C HIS A 167 -13.97 -24.67 10.65
N LEU A 168 -13.02 -23.76 10.46
CA LEU A 168 -11.64 -23.89 10.96
C LEU A 168 -11.57 -23.97 12.49
N LYS A 169 -12.38 -23.18 13.21
CA LYS A 169 -12.49 -23.29 14.68
C LYS A 169 -13.06 -24.66 15.08
N CYS A 170 -14.16 -25.08 14.45
CA CYS A 170 -14.79 -26.36 14.74
C CYS A 170 -13.86 -27.55 14.50
N ILE A 171 -13.09 -27.56 13.40
CA ILE A 171 -12.15 -28.66 13.13
C ILE A 171 -11.00 -28.71 14.15
N GLY A 172 -10.56 -27.56 14.66
CA GLY A 172 -9.59 -27.48 15.76
C GLY A 172 -10.07 -28.20 17.02
N GLU A 173 -11.34 -28.02 17.40
CA GLU A 173 -11.92 -28.75 18.52
C GLU A 173 -12.00 -30.26 18.27
N TYR A 174 -12.41 -30.67 17.07
CA TYR A 174 -12.50 -32.10 16.73
C TYR A 174 -11.11 -32.76 16.66
N ARG A 175 -10.08 -32.04 16.21
CA ARG A 175 -8.68 -32.46 16.26
C ARG A 175 -8.30 -32.79 17.71
N HIS A 176 -8.55 -31.87 18.64
CA HIS A 176 -8.22 -32.07 20.06
C HIS A 176 -8.99 -33.25 20.67
N LYS A 177 -10.32 -33.30 20.49
CA LYS A 177 -11.20 -34.38 20.97
C LYS A 177 -10.78 -35.76 20.42
N ARG A 178 -10.30 -35.82 19.17
CA ARG A 178 -9.75 -37.06 18.56
C ARG A 178 -8.45 -37.48 19.24
N THR A 179 -7.52 -36.56 19.46
CA THR A 179 -6.23 -36.83 20.12
C THR A 179 -6.44 -37.37 21.54
N GLU A 180 -7.31 -36.73 22.34
CA GLU A 180 -7.65 -37.21 23.70
C GLU A 180 -8.26 -38.62 23.69
N ALA A 181 -9.12 -38.93 22.70
CA ALA A 181 -9.71 -40.24 22.56
C ALA A 181 -8.66 -41.31 22.20
N LEU A 182 -7.69 -40.96 21.34
CA LEU A 182 -6.57 -41.83 20.96
C LEU A 182 -5.66 -42.11 22.16
N GLU A 183 -5.33 -41.09 22.95
CA GLU A 183 -4.56 -41.23 24.19
C GLU A 183 -5.24 -42.16 25.20
N ARG A 184 -6.56 -42.00 25.39
CA ARG A 184 -7.36 -42.90 26.25
C ARG A 184 -7.34 -44.34 25.75
N TYR A 185 -7.46 -44.56 24.44
CA TYR A 185 -7.33 -45.89 23.84
C TYR A 185 -5.93 -46.49 24.08
N ASN A 186 -4.87 -45.72 23.81
CA ASN A 186 -3.49 -46.17 24.01
C ASN A 186 -3.19 -46.51 25.48
N LYS A 187 -3.73 -45.73 26.42
CA LYS A 187 -3.64 -46.01 27.86
C LYS A 187 -4.26 -47.37 28.21
N TYR A 188 -5.49 -47.64 27.76
CA TYR A 188 -6.13 -48.93 28.06
C TYR A 188 -5.49 -50.10 27.31
N LYS A 189 -4.98 -49.88 26.10
CA LYS A 189 -4.18 -50.86 25.36
C LYS A 189 -2.94 -51.26 26.16
N ALA A 190 -2.19 -50.30 26.69
CA ALA A 190 -1.00 -50.56 27.50
C ALA A 190 -1.33 -51.34 28.80
N GLU A 191 -2.46 -51.04 29.45
CA GLU A 191 -2.92 -51.79 30.63
C GLU A 191 -3.28 -53.25 30.29
N VAL A 192 -3.96 -53.48 29.16
CA VAL A 192 -4.24 -54.85 28.66
C VAL A 192 -2.93 -55.61 28.45
N GLU A 193 -1.97 -55.02 27.72
CA GLU A 193 -0.67 -55.65 27.48
C GLU A 193 0.09 -55.92 28.78
N LYS A 194 0.02 -55.01 29.76
CA LYS A 194 0.66 -55.19 31.07
C LYS A 194 0.05 -56.35 31.84
N VAL A 195 -1.27 -56.55 31.75
CA VAL A 195 -1.96 -57.71 32.35
C VAL A 195 -1.55 -58.98 31.63
N GLU A 196 -1.60 -59.02 30.30
CA GLU A 196 -1.21 -60.18 29.49
C GLU A 196 0.23 -60.61 29.79
N ARG A 197 1.19 -59.68 29.77
CA ARG A 197 2.59 -59.94 30.14
C ARG A 197 2.71 -60.52 31.56
N ARG A 198 1.92 -60.04 32.52
CA ARG A 198 1.94 -60.55 33.91
C ARG A 198 1.47 -62.00 34.00
N TYR A 199 0.50 -62.40 33.19
CA TYR A 199 -0.05 -63.77 33.17
C TYR A 199 0.84 -64.72 32.36
N THR A 200 1.37 -64.28 31.21
CA THR A 200 2.36 -65.04 30.44
C THR A 200 3.58 -65.41 31.28
N ARG A 201 4.11 -64.46 32.08
CA ARG A 201 5.22 -64.74 33.01
C ARG A 201 4.89 -65.78 34.09
N LYS A 202 3.61 -65.94 34.44
CA LYS A 202 3.14 -66.92 35.42
C LYS A 202 2.76 -68.27 34.80
N GLY A 203 2.84 -68.41 33.47
CA GLY A 203 2.40 -69.62 32.76
C GLY A 203 0.90 -69.89 32.88
N LYS A 204 0.09 -68.88 33.18
CA LYS A 204 -1.37 -69.02 33.34
C LYS A 204 -2.12 -68.38 32.17
N PRO A 205 -3.23 -68.95 31.69
CA PRO A 205 -4.08 -68.30 30.71
C PRO A 205 -4.63 -66.99 31.30
N PHE A 206 -4.60 -65.91 30.51
CA PHE A 206 -5.08 -64.60 30.95
C PHE A 206 -6.59 -64.42 30.75
N CYS A 207 -7.23 -65.25 29.91
CA CYS A 207 -8.65 -65.17 29.58
C CYS A 207 -9.58 -65.26 30.80
N ASP A 208 -9.15 -65.97 31.84
CA ASP A 208 -9.93 -66.16 33.07
C ASP A 208 -9.77 -64.99 34.06
N SER A 209 -8.89 -64.04 33.75
CA SER A 209 -8.66 -62.88 34.62
C SER A 209 -9.80 -61.88 34.52
N LYS A 210 -10.50 -61.62 35.64
CA LYS A 210 -11.48 -60.53 35.76
C LYS A 210 -10.88 -59.17 35.35
N SER A 211 -9.60 -58.95 35.66
CA SER A 211 -8.90 -57.71 35.29
C SER A 211 -8.68 -57.61 33.78
N HIS A 212 -8.27 -58.69 33.11
CA HIS A 212 -8.09 -58.71 31.65
C HIS A 212 -9.41 -58.39 30.93
N ARG A 213 -10.51 -59.05 31.33
CA ARG A 213 -11.85 -58.78 30.78
C ARG A 213 -12.27 -57.32 30.95
N LYS A 214 -12.05 -56.74 32.14
CA LYS A 214 -12.36 -55.34 32.45
C LYS A 214 -11.57 -54.35 31.58
N TYR A 215 -10.26 -54.53 31.45
CA TYR A 215 -9.42 -53.62 30.65
C TYR A 215 -9.66 -53.78 29.15
N THR A 216 -9.95 -55.00 28.69
CA THR A 216 -10.34 -55.26 27.29
C THR A 216 -11.62 -54.52 26.94
N GLN A 217 -12.66 -54.60 27.78
CA GLN A 217 -13.90 -53.85 27.57
C GLN A 217 -13.67 -52.34 27.48
N LYS A 218 -12.85 -51.77 28.38
CA LYS A 218 -12.52 -50.34 28.37
C LYS A 218 -11.71 -49.92 27.14
N ARG A 219 -10.77 -50.77 26.69
CA ARG A 219 -10.01 -50.56 25.45
C ARG A 219 -10.95 -50.52 24.26
N ASP A 220 -11.88 -51.47 24.16
CA ASP A 220 -12.81 -51.57 23.04
C ASP A 220 -13.83 -50.42 23.02
N GLU A 221 -14.27 -49.96 24.19
CA GLU A 221 -15.08 -48.74 24.33
C GLU A 221 -14.30 -47.49 23.90
N ALA A 222 -13.07 -47.31 24.37
CA ALA A 222 -12.22 -46.19 23.96
C ALA A 222 -11.90 -46.22 22.45
N TRP A 223 -11.75 -47.41 21.86
CA TRP A 223 -11.56 -47.58 20.41
C TRP A 223 -12.80 -47.14 19.60
N ARG A 224 -14.00 -47.52 20.05
CA ARG A 224 -15.25 -47.08 19.42
C ARG A 224 -15.40 -45.56 19.49
N GLU A 225 -15.11 -44.95 20.64
CA GLU A 225 -15.14 -43.49 20.79
C GLU A 225 -14.09 -42.81 19.91
N TYR A 226 -12.85 -43.31 19.86
CA TYR A 226 -11.81 -42.80 18.95
C TYR A 226 -12.26 -42.85 17.49
N THR A 227 -12.81 -43.99 17.05
CA THR A 227 -13.30 -44.18 15.67
C THR A 227 -14.39 -43.16 15.35
N LYS A 228 -15.38 -43.00 16.24
CA LYS A 228 -16.44 -42.00 16.11
C LYS A 228 -15.90 -40.57 15.99
N ARG A 229 -14.92 -40.19 16.81
CA ARG A 229 -14.28 -38.86 16.76
C ARG A 229 -13.46 -38.64 15.50
N ARG A 230 -12.73 -39.67 15.04
CA ARG A 230 -12.00 -39.66 13.77
C ARG A 230 -12.93 -39.45 12.59
N ASP A 231 -14.03 -40.20 12.53
CA ASP A 231 -14.98 -40.09 11.42
C ASP A 231 -15.66 -38.71 11.43
N LYS A 232 -15.99 -38.17 12.62
CA LYS A 232 -16.50 -36.80 12.75
C LYS A 232 -15.49 -35.75 12.27
N PHE A 233 -14.21 -35.89 12.62
CA PHE A 233 -13.15 -35.01 12.10
C PHE A 233 -13.07 -35.08 10.57
N ASN A 234 -13.07 -36.28 9.99
CA ASN A 234 -12.97 -36.47 8.53
C ASN A 234 -14.17 -35.85 7.78
N ASN A 235 -15.38 -36.01 8.32
CA ASN A 235 -16.58 -35.41 7.75
C ASN A 235 -16.53 -33.88 7.83
N THR A 236 -16.13 -33.31 8.98
CA THR A 236 -15.97 -31.86 9.14
C THR A 236 -14.87 -31.31 8.22
N PHE A 237 -13.75 -32.03 8.05
CA PHE A 237 -12.69 -31.67 7.12
C PHE A 237 -13.20 -31.60 5.68
N SER A 238 -13.94 -32.62 5.25
CA SER A 238 -14.47 -32.67 3.88
C SER A 238 -15.43 -31.51 3.62
N LEU A 239 -16.32 -31.21 4.57
CA LEU A 239 -17.22 -30.05 4.50
C LEU A 239 -16.45 -28.72 4.46
N LEU A 240 -15.39 -28.58 5.27
CA LEU A 240 -14.55 -27.38 5.26
C LEU A 240 -13.91 -27.15 3.88
N MET A 241 -13.40 -28.19 3.22
CA MET A 241 -12.81 -28.06 1.89
C MET A 241 -13.85 -27.63 0.85
N GLU A 242 -15.06 -28.21 0.89
CA GLU A 242 -16.16 -27.83 -0.02
C GLU A 242 -16.61 -26.37 0.19
N VAL A 243 -16.79 -25.95 1.44
CA VAL A 243 -17.15 -24.56 1.79
C VAL A 243 -16.05 -23.59 1.36
N ASN A 244 -14.78 -23.97 1.56
CA ASN A 244 -13.64 -23.17 1.13
C ASN A 244 -13.61 -22.98 -0.39
N ASP A 245 -13.78 -24.05 -1.16
CA ASP A 245 -13.72 -23.97 -2.63
C ASP A 245 -14.83 -23.07 -3.18
N HIS A 246 -16.03 -23.18 -2.63
CA HIS A 246 -17.16 -22.33 -3.01
C HIS A 246 -16.93 -20.86 -2.60
N ALA A 247 -16.46 -20.62 -1.38
CA ALA A 247 -16.18 -19.27 -0.88
C ALA A 247 -15.06 -18.61 -1.70
N ALA A 248 -13.96 -19.32 -1.96
CA ALA A 248 -12.82 -18.81 -2.72
C ALA A 248 -13.23 -18.35 -4.13
N ALA A 249 -13.98 -19.16 -4.86
CA ALA A 249 -14.46 -18.79 -6.20
C ALA A 249 -15.30 -17.51 -6.19
N GLN A 250 -16.22 -17.39 -5.24
CA GLN A 250 -17.07 -16.21 -5.10
C GLN A 250 -16.29 -14.97 -4.68
N ILE A 251 -15.38 -15.12 -3.72
CA ILE A 251 -14.56 -14.04 -3.18
C ILE A 251 -13.65 -13.47 -4.27
N ILE A 252 -12.97 -14.33 -5.04
CA ILE A 252 -12.10 -13.89 -6.14
C ILE A 252 -12.92 -13.10 -7.16
N HIS A 253 -14.05 -13.64 -7.61
CA HIS A 253 -14.92 -12.97 -8.56
C HIS A 253 -15.39 -11.60 -8.04
N ARG A 254 -15.87 -11.52 -6.79
CA ARG A 254 -16.36 -10.28 -6.19
C ARG A 254 -15.27 -9.26 -5.97
N TYR A 255 -14.11 -9.67 -5.46
CA TYR A 255 -12.96 -8.80 -5.25
C TYR A 255 -12.50 -8.16 -6.56
N LEU A 256 -12.34 -8.95 -7.62
CA LEU A 256 -11.94 -8.44 -8.94
C LEU A 256 -12.99 -7.49 -9.54
N SER A 257 -14.28 -7.83 -9.42
CA SER A 257 -15.37 -6.97 -9.92
C SER A 257 -15.39 -5.61 -9.21
N LEU A 258 -15.30 -5.59 -7.88
CA LEU A 258 -15.31 -4.35 -7.10
C LEU A 258 -14.11 -3.45 -7.42
N ASN A 259 -12.92 -4.04 -7.55
CA ASN A 259 -11.73 -3.29 -7.97
C ASN A 259 -11.87 -2.73 -9.38
N HIS A 260 -12.37 -3.53 -10.32
CA HIS A 260 -12.61 -3.10 -11.69
C HIS A 260 -13.60 -1.92 -11.75
N GLU A 261 -14.75 -2.03 -11.08
CA GLU A 261 -15.76 -0.98 -11.02
C GLU A 261 -15.19 0.32 -10.43
N TYR A 262 -14.43 0.24 -9.32
CA TYR A 262 -13.83 1.41 -8.70
C TYR A 262 -12.79 2.10 -9.61
N LEU A 263 -11.90 1.32 -10.23
CA LEU A 263 -10.91 1.84 -11.18
C LEU A 263 -11.57 2.45 -12.41
N GLN A 264 -12.67 1.86 -12.91
CA GLN A 264 -13.44 2.44 -14.00
C GLN A 264 -14.06 3.79 -13.62
N GLN A 265 -14.54 3.95 -12.39
CA GLN A 265 -15.02 5.24 -11.89
C GLN A 265 -13.90 6.27 -11.82
N LEU A 266 -12.69 5.88 -11.39
CA LEU A 266 -11.52 6.74 -11.39
C LEU A 266 -11.19 7.24 -12.81
N VAL A 267 -11.10 6.32 -13.78
CA VAL A 267 -10.85 6.66 -15.21
C VAL A 267 -11.95 7.58 -15.75
N THR A 268 -13.22 7.26 -15.49
CA THR A 268 -14.37 8.08 -15.91
C THR A 268 -14.28 9.51 -15.36
N SER A 269 -13.71 9.69 -14.16
CA SER A 269 -13.51 11.01 -13.55
C SER A 269 -12.44 11.81 -14.28
N MET A 270 -11.34 11.15 -14.68
CA MET A 270 -10.30 11.75 -15.50
C MET A 270 -10.82 12.13 -16.88
N ASP A 271 -11.63 11.28 -17.51
CA ASP A 271 -12.22 11.52 -18.83
C ASP A 271 -13.18 12.72 -18.85
N ARG A 272 -13.68 13.18 -17.70
CA ARG A 272 -14.46 14.42 -17.59
C ARG A 272 -13.58 15.67 -17.55
N VAL A 273 -12.38 15.54 -17.01
CA VAL A 273 -11.44 16.66 -16.83
C VAL A 273 -10.58 16.85 -18.08
N LEU A 274 -10.13 15.77 -18.71
CA LEU A 274 -9.20 15.79 -19.83
C LEU A 274 -9.70 16.57 -21.06
N PRO A 275 -10.95 16.40 -21.54
CA PRO A 275 -11.44 17.18 -22.68
C PRO A 275 -11.50 18.68 -22.38
N ALA A 276 -11.91 19.04 -21.16
CA ALA A 276 -11.96 20.43 -20.73
C ALA A 276 -10.55 21.03 -20.62
N MET A 277 -9.56 20.24 -20.16
CA MET A 277 -8.15 20.64 -20.20
C MET A 277 -7.64 20.84 -21.62
N ALA A 278 -7.98 19.95 -22.56
CA ALA A 278 -7.56 20.04 -23.96
C ALA A 278 -8.19 21.24 -24.70
N GLU A 279 -9.37 21.71 -24.27
CA GLU A 279 -10.01 22.90 -24.82
C GLU A 279 -9.33 24.20 -24.36
N VAL A 280 -8.99 24.30 -23.07
CA VAL A 280 -8.38 25.50 -22.46
C VAL A 280 -6.88 25.59 -22.76
N TYR A 281 -6.21 24.45 -22.74
CA TYR A 281 -4.88 24.29 -23.28
C TYR A 281 -5.01 23.39 -24.50
N PRO A 282 -5.27 23.97 -25.69
CA PRO A 282 -4.89 23.27 -26.90
C PRO A 282 -3.44 22.87 -26.67
N LEU A 283 -3.15 21.58 -26.66
CA LEU A 283 -1.81 21.03 -26.80
C LEU A 283 -1.33 21.37 -28.22
N ASN A 284 -1.40 22.65 -28.59
CA ASN A 284 -0.99 23.20 -29.85
C ASN A 284 0.52 23.31 -29.73
N THR A 285 1.18 22.48 -30.52
CA THR A 285 2.53 22.69 -31.07
C THR A 285 2.88 24.17 -31.32
N GLU A 286 1.90 25.03 -31.60
CA GLU A 286 2.06 26.47 -31.76
C GLU A 286 2.41 27.22 -30.47
N TYR A 287 1.82 26.87 -29.32
CA TYR A 287 2.14 27.53 -28.05
C TYR A 287 3.50 27.07 -27.52
N ASN A 288 3.86 25.80 -27.70
CA ASN A 288 5.21 25.31 -27.44
C ASN A 288 6.25 25.98 -28.35
N SER A 289 5.92 26.22 -29.62
CA SER A 289 6.77 27.00 -30.54
C SER A 289 6.95 28.43 -30.05
N LEU A 290 5.86 29.11 -29.68
CA LEU A 290 5.89 30.49 -29.18
C LEU A 290 6.65 30.60 -27.85
N GLN A 291 6.40 29.67 -26.92
CA GLN A 291 7.06 29.64 -25.62
C GLN A 291 8.54 29.27 -25.75
N ASN A 292 8.92 28.32 -26.61
CA ASN A 292 10.33 28.02 -26.89
C ASN A 292 11.02 29.22 -27.54
N THR A 293 10.32 29.96 -28.42
CA THR A 293 10.85 31.19 -29.03
C THR A 293 11.04 32.28 -27.98
N LEU A 294 10.06 32.49 -27.09
CA LEU A 294 10.14 33.44 -25.97
C LEU A 294 11.24 33.09 -24.97
N ILE A 295 11.42 31.80 -24.65
CA ILE A 295 12.51 31.34 -23.78
C ILE A 295 13.86 31.54 -24.47
N LEU A 296 13.97 31.19 -25.75
CA LEU A 296 15.20 31.40 -26.52
C LEU A 296 15.54 32.89 -26.65
N GLU A 297 14.54 33.74 -26.86
CA GLU A 297 14.69 35.20 -26.94
C GLU A 297 15.06 35.80 -25.57
N ALA A 298 14.42 35.37 -24.49
CA ALA A 298 14.78 35.78 -23.14
C ALA A 298 16.21 35.35 -22.77
N VAL A 299 16.62 34.13 -23.15
CA VAL A 299 18.00 33.64 -22.97
C VAL A 299 18.99 34.42 -23.84
N ALA A 300 18.63 34.78 -25.07
CA ALA A 300 19.46 35.60 -25.95
C ALA A 300 19.63 37.03 -25.39
N ASN A 301 18.55 37.64 -24.92
CA ASN A 301 18.56 38.98 -24.31
C ASN A 301 19.30 39.00 -22.98
N ALA A 302 19.22 37.93 -22.17
CA ALA A 302 20.00 37.79 -20.94
C ALA A 302 21.51 37.60 -21.22
N LYS A 303 21.89 37.05 -22.38
CA LYS A 303 23.30 36.90 -22.79
C LYS A 303 23.91 38.18 -23.39
N ALA A 304 23.10 39.05 -24.00
CA ALA A 304 23.55 40.30 -24.61
C ALA A 304 24.39 41.22 -23.69
N PRO A 305 24.02 41.48 -22.41
CA PRO A 305 24.82 42.35 -21.54
C PRO A 305 26.20 41.76 -21.18
N PHE A 306 26.38 40.45 -21.25
CA PHE A 306 27.68 39.81 -20.95
C PHE A 306 28.63 39.77 -22.15
N ALA A 307 28.12 39.92 -23.38
CA ALA A 307 28.92 39.92 -24.60
C ALA A 307 29.77 41.20 -24.75
N ASP A 308 29.29 42.36 -24.27
CA ASP A 308 30.03 43.62 -24.35
C ASP A 308 31.14 43.74 -23.28
N HIS A 309 30.96 43.14 -22.10
CA HIS A 309 32.01 43.11 -21.07
C HIS A 309 33.21 42.21 -21.44
N SER A 310 33.02 41.27 -22.36
CA SER A 310 34.08 40.39 -22.86
C SER A 310 35.10 41.13 -23.75
N LYS A 311 34.71 42.19 -24.48
CA LYS A 311 35.63 42.97 -25.34
C LYS A 311 36.43 44.02 -24.57
N MET A 312 35.94 44.50 -23.43
CA MET A 312 36.68 45.49 -22.63
C MET A 312 37.87 44.89 -21.86
N ARG A 313 37.95 43.58 -21.65
CA ARG A 313 39.09 42.94 -20.96
C ARG A 313 40.23 42.49 -21.87
N SER A 314 40.09 42.50 -23.20
CA SER A 314 41.16 42.01 -24.10
C SER A 314 42.17 43.09 -24.54
N GLY A 315 42.10 44.31 -24.00
CA GLY A 315 42.96 45.44 -24.40
C GLY A 315 44.13 45.76 -23.45
N GLN A 316 44.27 45.08 -22.31
CA GLN A 316 45.32 45.39 -21.33
C GLN A 316 46.49 44.40 -21.45
N THR A 317 47.27 44.54 -22.52
CA THR A 317 48.61 43.95 -22.62
C THR A 317 49.54 44.67 -21.66
N VAL A 318 49.84 44.04 -20.52
CA VAL A 318 50.89 44.47 -19.59
C VAL A 318 52.24 43.98 -20.13
N PRO A 319 53.24 44.85 -20.32
CA PRO A 319 54.59 44.43 -20.70
C PRO A 319 55.37 43.94 -19.48
N GLY A 320 56.13 42.87 -19.67
CA GLY A 320 56.81 42.13 -18.62
C GLY A 320 58.12 42.73 -18.10
N HIS A 321 58.47 42.25 -16.90
CA HIS A 321 59.80 42.13 -16.28
C HIS A 321 59.61 41.00 -15.24
N GLY A 322 60.30 39.85 -15.27
CA GLY A 322 61.76 39.66 -15.19
C GLY A 322 62.21 40.04 -13.77
N ASP A 323 62.77 39.20 -12.90
CA ASP A 323 63.36 37.84 -12.98
C ASP A 323 63.56 37.36 -11.49
N PRO A 324 64.49 36.47 -11.07
CA PRO A 324 64.23 35.17 -10.45
C PRO A 324 64.71 35.04 -8.97
N GLU A 325 64.86 33.79 -8.49
CA GLU A 325 65.36 33.33 -7.18
C GLU A 325 64.26 33.22 -6.10
N ASP A 326 64.16 32.23 -5.21
CA ASP A 326 65.06 31.21 -4.68
C ASP A 326 64.13 30.22 -3.94
N GLY A 327 64.23 28.90 -4.12
CA GLY A 327 64.81 28.04 -3.07
C GLY A 327 63.77 27.47 -2.11
N GLY A 328 63.55 26.15 -2.10
CA GLY A 328 62.75 25.50 -1.06
C GLY A 328 62.22 24.11 -1.40
N GLU A 329 63.11 23.13 -1.32
CA GLU A 329 62.87 21.68 -1.39
C GLU A 329 61.88 21.20 -0.31
N HIS A 330 60.99 20.26 -0.66
CA HIS A 330 60.83 19.02 0.10
C HIS A 330 60.08 17.96 -0.73
N GLU A 331 60.85 16.97 -1.19
CA GLU A 331 60.65 15.51 -1.02
C GLU A 331 59.55 15.12 0.00
N ASP A 332 58.84 14.01 -0.06
CA ASP A 332 58.67 12.86 -0.95
C ASP A 332 57.37 12.20 -0.41
N ASP A 333 56.58 11.55 -1.24
CA ASP A 333 56.29 10.13 -1.03
C ASP A 333 55.26 9.64 -2.05
N ASP A 334 55.74 8.64 -2.78
CA ASP A 334 55.06 7.79 -3.73
C ASP A 334 53.82 7.11 -3.12
N GLU A 335 52.76 6.98 -3.90
CA GLU A 335 52.19 5.65 -4.10
C GLU A 335 51.44 5.58 -5.44
N ALA A 336 52.02 4.78 -6.34
CA ALA A 336 51.48 4.39 -7.61
C ALA A 336 50.33 3.39 -7.42
N VAL A 337 49.19 3.62 -8.11
CA VAL A 337 48.34 2.51 -8.58
C VAL A 337 47.76 2.87 -9.96
N ASP A 338 48.32 2.16 -10.92
CA ASP A 338 47.87 1.73 -12.24
C ASP A 338 46.62 2.31 -12.93
N ALA A 339 46.86 2.50 -14.24
CA ALA A 339 45.96 2.84 -15.30
C ALA A 339 44.95 1.73 -15.64
N ASP A 340 43.84 2.15 -16.25
CA ASP A 340 43.11 1.51 -17.38
C ASP A 340 41.79 2.31 -17.49
N ASP A 341 41.70 3.34 -18.35
CA ASP A 341 41.35 3.24 -19.77
C ASP A 341 40.19 2.27 -20.02
N ASP A 342 38.96 2.80 -20.11
CA ASP A 342 38.10 2.48 -21.25
C ASP A 342 36.83 3.34 -21.29
N ALA A 343 36.65 3.95 -22.46
CA ALA A 343 35.42 4.54 -22.92
C ALA A 343 34.49 3.45 -23.48
N GLN A 344 33.19 3.50 -23.17
CA GLN A 344 32.08 2.99 -23.98
C GLN A 344 30.76 3.40 -23.30
N GLN A 345 29.93 4.27 -23.86
CA GLN A 345 29.00 4.02 -24.97
C GLN A 345 28.02 2.87 -24.69
N ASP A 346 26.89 3.22 -24.09
CA ASP A 346 25.66 2.42 -24.08
C ASP A 346 25.10 2.32 -25.50
N SER A 347 25.43 1.21 -26.18
CA SER A 347 24.74 0.77 -27.40
C SER A 347 24.04 -0.55 -27.12
N LEU A 348 22.74 -0.50 -27.38
CA LEU A 348 21.75 -1.57 -27.37
C LEU A 348 22.17 -2.84 -28.13
N THR A 349 21.52 -3.95 -27.73
CA THR A 349 21.19 -5.24 -28.41
C THR A 349 21.80 -6.48 -27.73
N PRO A 350 21.33 -7.72 -27.99
CA PRO A 350 19.97 -8.21 -28.27
C PRO A 350 19.58 -9.44 -27.40
N ILE A 351 18.29 -9.79 -27.45
CA ILE A 351 17.76 -11.09 -27.03
C ILE A 351 18.28 -12.18 -27.99
N SER A 352 18.92 -13.23 -27.46
CA SER A 352 19.04 -14.52 -28.15
C SER A 352 19.10 -15.69 -27.16
N SER A 353 18.36 -16.72 -27.54
CA SER A 353 18.14 -18.01 -26.90
C SER A 353 19.31 -18.99 -27.06
N ASP A 354 19.47 -19.87 -26.06
CA ASP A 354 19.53 -21.35 -26.17
C ASP A 354 20.51 -22.02 -25.18
N ASP A 355 19.92 -22.58 -24.11
CA ASP A 355 20.02 -23.99 -23.67
C ASP A 355 21.33 -24.53 -22.99
N PRO A 356 21.33 -25.73 -22.36
CA PRO A 356 21.26 -25.87 -20.90
C PRO A 356 22.46 -26.64 -20.27
N LYS A 357 22.64 -26.53 -18.93
CA LYS A 357 23.16 -27.53 -17.95
C LYS A 357 23.95 -26.89 -16.80
N ASN A 358 23.43 -26.99 -15.58
CA ASN A 358 24.16 -27.35 -14.34
C ASN A 358 23.19 -27.24 -13.16
N ALA A 359 22.73 -28.34 -12.57
CA ALA A 359 23.41 -29.15 -11.55
C ALA A 359 23.62 -28.40 -10.22
N GLY A 360 22.79 -28.77 -9.24
CA GLY A 360 23.15 -28.73 -7.81
C GLY A 360 22.91 -27.43 -7.07
N SER A 361 21.66 -27.16 -6.67
CA SER A 361 21.39 -26.20 -5.60
C SER A 361 20.69 -26.89 -4.43
N ASN A 362 21.44 -27.06 -3.34
CA ASN A 362 20.98 -27.59 -2.07
C ASN A 362 20.02 -26.59 -1.42
N SER A 363 18.72 -26.80 -1.59
CA SER A 363 17.71 -26.08 -0.80
C SER A 363 17.66 -26.69 0.60
N ARG A 364 18.31 -25.98 1.53
CA ARG A 364 18.26 -26.20 2.97
C ARG A 364 16.86 -25.80 3.44
N LEU A 365 16.02 -26.82 3.67
CA LEU A 365 14.69 -26.72 4.25
C LEU A 365 14.83 -26.16 5.67
N GLU A 366 14.43 -24.90 5.89
CA GLU A 366 14.29 -24.36 7.24
C GLU A 366 13.08 -25.02 7.94
N GLU A 367 13.30 -25.44 9.18
CA GLU A 367 12.30 -26.03 10.05
C GLU A 367 11.16 -25.05 10.35
N PRO A 368 9.90 -25.50 10.37
CA PRO A 368 8.78 -24.64 10.76
C PRO A 368 8.82 -24.40 12.28
N VAL A 369 8.99 -23.14 12.65
CA VAL A 369 8.82 -22.62 14.01
C VAL A 369 7.37 -22.89 14.47
N ASP A 370 7.20 -23.40 15.69
CA ASP A 370 5.90 -23.67 16.31
C ASP A 370 5.13 -22.36 16.60
N TYR A 371 4.06 -22.09 15.84
CA TYR A 371 3.18 -20.93 16.04
C TYR A 371 1.91 -21.26 16.86
N GLU A 372 1.98 -22.15 17.85
CA GLU A 372 0.86 -22.41 18.77
C GLU A 372 0.91 -21.50 20.02
N THR A 373 0.96 -20.17 19.89
CA THR A 373 0.57 -19.25 20.99
C THR A 373 0.49 -17.79 20.50
N LEU A 374 -0.67 -17.34 20.03
CA LEU A 374 -1.17 -15.96 20.08
C LEU A 374 -2.49 -15.86 19.31
N LEU A 375 -3.56 -16.35 19.92
CA LEU A 375 -4.90 -15.83 19.65
C LEU A 375 -5.15 -14.74 20.67
N GLU A 376 -4.64 -13.55 20.38
CA GLU A 376 -4.91 -12.34 21.13
C GLU A 376 -6.31 -11.85 20.74
N THR A 377 -7.20 -11.85 21.73
CA THR A 377 -8.55 -11.29 21.73
C THR A 377 -8.53 -9.84 21.24
N SER A 378 -8.94 -9.59 19.99
CA SER A 378 -9.24 -8.25 19.53
C SER A 378 -10.46 -7.69 20.27
N ALA A 379 -10.28 -6.47 20.74
CA ALA A 379 -11.14 -5.72 21.64
C ALA A 379 -12.57 -5.55 21.11
N ALA A 380 -13.50 -5.64 22.06
CA ALA A 380 -14.88 -5.24 21.90
C ALA A 380 -14.94 -3.73 21.60
N LEU A 381 -15.55 -3.37 20.47
CA LEU A 381 -16.03 -2.02 20.23
C LEU A 381 -17.16 -1.73 21.22
N GLU A 382 -16.93 -0.69 22.02
CA GLU A 382 -17.85 -0.04 22.94
C GLU A 382 -19.09 0.48 22.16
N PRO A 383 -20.33 0.06 22.49
CA PRO A 383 -21.52 0.68 21.93
C PRO A 383 -21.87 1.94 22.74
N ALA A 384 -22.01 3.05 22.03
CA ALA A 384 -22.42 4.34 22.55
C ALA A 384 -23.73 4.26 23.34
N GLU A 385 -23.73 4.94 24.49
CA GLU A 385 -24.86 5.18 25.38
C GLU A 385 -26.09 5.71 24.62
N MET A 386 -27.23 5.04 24.78
CA MET A 386 -28.55 5.67 24.57
C MET A 386 -29.14 6.05 25.94
N PRO A 387 -29.73 7.24 26.08
CA PRO A 387 -30.29 7.70 27.33
C PRO A 387 -31.66 7.08 27.63
N HIS A 388 -31.85 6.84 28.93
CA HIS A 388 -33.04 6.40 29.65
C HIS A 388 -34.38 7.00 29.19
N GLU A 389 -35.44 6.17 29.21
CA GLU A 389 -36.73 6.50 29.86
C GLU A 389 -37.64 5.24 30.05
N PRO A 390 -38.74 5.28 30.83
CA PRO A 390 -38.78 4.55 32.08
C PRO A 390 -39.84 3.42 32.17
N ALA A 391 -39.70 2.69 33.27
CA ALA A 391 -40.54 1.62 33.79
C ALA A 391 -42.05 1.78 33.59
N ARG A 392 -42.68 0.69 33.12
CA ARG A 392 -44.01 0.27 33.60
C ARG A 392 -44.08 -1.24 33.80
N ALA A 393 -44.61 -1.58 34.97
CA ALA A 393 -45.03 -2.90 35.40
C ALA A 393 -46.07 -3.49 34.45
N ASP A 394 -46.08 -4.80 34.29
CA ASP A 394 -47.19 -5.61 34.82
C ASP A 394 -46.88 -7.11 34.73
N ALA A 395 -47.14 -7.77 35.85
CA ALA A 395 -47.07 -9.20 36.02
C ALA A 395 -48.31 -9.86 35.43
N HIS A 396 -48.15 -10.99 34.73
CA HIS A 396 -49.10 -12.11 34.79
C HIS A 396 -48.41 -13.42 34.37
N PRO A 397 -48.58 -14.53 35.13
CA PRO A 397 -48.15 -15.86 34.74
C PRO A 397 -49.31 -16.69 34.18
N ALA A 398 -48.93 -17.84 33.60
CA ALA A 398 -49.74 -19.01 33.23
C ALA A 398 -50.37 -19.02 31.83
N ALA A 399 -49.95 -19.98 30.99
CA ALA A 399 -50.79 -21.12 30.64
C ALA A 399 -50.02 -22.12 29.75
N GLU A 400 -50.17 -23.40 30.11
CA GLU A 400 -49.84 -24.57 29.33
C GLU A 400 -50.70 -24.67 28.05
N THR A 401 -50.17 -25.37 27.04
CA THR A 401 -50.79 -26.22 26.00
C THR A 401 -49.76 -26.27 24.86
N GLY A 402 -49.14 -27.39 24.48
CA GLY A 402 -49.67 -28.74 24.39
C GLY A 402 -50.41 -28.86 23.06
N GLU A 403 -49.69 -29.02 21.94
CA GLU A 403 -50.28 -29.57 20.71
C GLU A 403 -49.20 -30.09 19.75
N ASP A 404 -49.33 -31.41 19.53
CA ASP A 404 -48.68 -32.22 18.52
C ASP A 404 -49.02 -31.73 17.11
N HIS A 405 -48.03 -31.58 16.23
CA HIS A 405 -48.27 -31.71 14.79
C HIS A 405 -47.20 -32.59 14.13
N GLU A 406 -47.63 -33.82 13.88
CA GLU A 406 -47.09 -34.74 12.89
C GLU A 406 -47.00 -34.03 11.52
N HIS A 407 -45.81 -33.97 10.93
CA HIS A 407 -45.67 -33.72 9.50
C HIS A 407 -45.08 -34.92 8.79
N ALA A 408 -45.92 -35.42 7.88
CA ALA A 408 -45.78 -36.57 7.03
C ALA A 408 -44.44 -36.65 6.27
N ALA A 409 -43.91 -37.85 6.27
CA ALA A 409 -42.87 -38.30 5.35
C ALA A 409 -43.36 -38.19 3.89
N THR A 410 -42.60 -37.46 3.06
CA THR A 410 -42.75 -37.53 1.61
C THR A 410 -41.44 -38.07 1.03
N GLN A 411 -41.48 -39.28 0.50
CA GLN A 411 -40.39 -39.88 -0.29
C GLN A 411 -40.58 -39.61 -1.80
N PRO A 412 -39.51 -39.69 -2.61
CA PRO A 412 -39.40 -39.02 -3.90
C PRO A 412 -39.91 -39.85 -5.08
N GLN A 413 -40.50 -39.16 -6.06
CA GLN A 413 -40.74 -39.72 -7.40
C GLN A 413 -39.41 -39.86 -8.15
N ARG A 414 -39.11 -41.10 -8.56
CA ARG A 414 -38.15 -41.42 -9.62
C ARG A 414 -38.69 -40.90 -10.95
N LEU A 415 -37.90 -40.08 -11.65
CA LEU A 415 -38.03 -39.89 -13.09
C LEU A 415 -36.96 -40.75 -13.76
N GLY A 416 -37.42 -41.66 -14.63
CA GLY A 416 -36.60 -42.27 -15.66
C GLY A 416 -37.23 -41.94 -17.01
N VAL A 417 -36.45 -41.27 -17.86
CA VAL A 417 -36.25 -41.55 -19.30
C VAL A 417 -34.84 -41.09 -19.61
#